data_AF-A0A7J8N654-F1
#
_entry.id   AF-A0A7J8N654-F1
#
_cell.length_a   1.000
_cell.length_b   1.000
_cell.length_c   1.000
_cell.angle_alpha   90.00
_cell.angle_beta   90.00
_cell.angle_gamma   90.00
#
_symmetry.space_group_name_H-M   'P 1'
#
loop_
_entity.id
_entity.type
_entity.pdbx_description
1 polymer ?
#
loop_
_entity_poly.entity_id
_entity_poly.type
_entity_poly.pdbx_seq_one_letter_code
_entity_poly.pdbx_strand_id
1 'polypeptide(L)'
;MAIFVALRSPEVEVIGLTTIYGNVYTTLATRNALHLLEIADRTDIPVAEGSHVTFTNGKKLRIADFVHGADGLGNQNFPPPEGKPIDMSATDFLVEQANLYPGKVTVVALGPLTNIALAIQKDPSFVKNIGQIVLLGGAFAVNGNVNPAAEANIFGDPDAADIVFTSGADVLAVGINVTHQVILTGTHFGYFSIFVNLLLARIILLSI
;
A
#
# COMPACT_ATOMS: atom_id res chain seq x y z
N MET A 1 -10.84 -0.21 -0.84
CA MET A 1 -11.47 0.30 0.40
C MET A 1 -10.55 1.25 1.16
N ALA A 2 -9.35 0.82 1.57
CA ALA A 2 -8.42 1.66 2.36
C ALA A 2 -8.18 3.05 1.76
N ILE A 3 -7.98 3.16 0.44
CA ILE A 3 -7.85 4.45 -0.27
C ILE A 3 -9.06 5.35 0.00
N PHE A 4 -10.28 4.88 -0.27
CA PHE A 4 -11.48 5.69 -0.06
C PHE A 4 -11.68 6.10 1.40
N VAL A 5 -11.37 5.22 2.35
CA VAL A 5 -11.42 5.57 3.79
C VAL A 5 -10.41 6.68 4.11
N ALA A 6 -9.18 6.58 3.62
CA ALA A 6 -8.16 7.61 3.82
C ALA A 6 -8.57 8.95 3.18
N LEU A 7 -9.04 8.93 1.93
CA LEU A 7 -9.47 10.14 1.21
C LEU A 7 -10.69 10.83 1.84
N ARG A 8 -11.53 10.09 2.56
CA ARG A 8 -12.69 10.62 3.28
C ARG A 8 -12.38 10.98 4.74
N SER A 9 -11.20 10.62 5.26
CA SER A 9 -10.82 10.94 6.62
C SER A 9 -10.25 12.37 6.72
N PRO A 10 -10.78 13.23 7.60
CA PRO A 10 -10.23 14.57 7.83
C PRO A 10 -8.95 14.52 8.67
N GLU A 11 -8.65 13.36 9.28
CA GLU A 11 -7.47 13.12 10.10
C GLU A 11 -6.26 12.73 9.23
N VAL A 12 -6.43 12.65 7.91
CA VAL A 12 -5.40 12.17 6.98
C VAL A 12 -5.30 13.09 5.78
N GLU A 13 -4.08 13.50 5.48
CA GLU A 13 -3.71 14.12 4.20
C GLU A 13 -2.99 13.07 3.35
N VAL A 14 -3.66 12.59 2.29
CA VAL A 14 -3.03 11.67 1.34
C VAL A 14 -2.21 12.48 0.34
N ILE A 15 -0.88 12.35 0.42
CA ILE A 15 0.05 13.10 -0.44
C ILE A 15 0.48 12.34 -1.71
N GLY A 16 0.13 11.06 -1.80
CA GLY A 16 0.42 10.24 -2.97
C GLY A 16 0.06 8.78 -2.79
N LEU A 17 -0.02 8.08 -3.92
CA LEU A 17 -0.12 6.63 -3.97
C LEU A 17 1.14 6.08 -4.65
N THR A 18 1.75 5.06 -4.06
CA THR A 18 2.75 4.24 -4.73
C THR A 18 2.17 2.88 -5.02
N THR A 19 2.48 2.28 -6.17
CA THR A 19 1.92 0.97 -6.53
C THR A 19 2.97 -0.13 -6.53
N ILE A 20 2.55 -1.35 -6.22
CA ILE A 20 3.38 -2.54 -6.23
C ILE A 20 2.59 -3.74 -6.77
N TYR A 21 3.29 -4.82 -7.13
CA TYR A 21 2.65 -6.08 -7.45
C TYR A 21 2.13 -6.78 -6.19
N GLY A 22 1.26 -7.78 -6.33
CA GLY A 22 0.86 -8.68 -5.24
C GLY A 22 -0.53 -9.24 -5.48
N ASN A 23 -1.54 -8.37 -5.43
CA ASN A 23 -2.89 -8.75 -5.84
C ASN A 23 -3.00 -8.84 -7.37
N VAL A 24 -2.31 -7.94 -8.06
CA VAL A 24 -2.16 -7.89 -9.52
C VAL A 24 -0.73 -7.50 -9.88
N TYR A 25 -0.37 -7.52 -11.16
CA TYR A 25 0.90 -6.95 -11.62
C TYR A 25 0.92 -5.43 -11.44
N THR A 26 2.12 -4.86 -11.22
CA THR A 26 2.32 -3.44 -10.90
C THR A 26 1.62 -2.50 -11.87
N THR A 27 1.71 -2.72 -13.18
CA THR A 27 1.01 -1.88 -14.19
C THR A 27 -0.51 -1.84 -13.98
N LEU A 28 -1.10 -2.97 -13.61
CA LEU A 28 -2.53 -3.05 -13.33
C LEU A 28 -2.86 -2.41 -11.97
N ALA A 29 -1.99 -2.56 -10.97
CA ALA A 29 -2.12 -1.83 -9.70
C ALA A 29 -2.08 -0.30 -9.92
N THR A 30 -1.15 0.20 -10.75
CA THR A 30 -1.04 1.61 -11.16
C THR A 30 -2.31 2.10 -11.84
N ARG A 31 -2.82 1.32 -12.82
CA ARG A 31 -4.10 1.61 -13.47
C ARG A 31 -5.24 1.70 -12.46
N ASN A 32 -5.31 0.74 -11.53
CA ASN A 32 -6.37 0.70 -10.52
C ASN A 32 -6.26 1.89 -9.55
N ALA A 33 -5.06 2.28 -9.13
CA ALA A 33 -4.84 3.43 -8.26
C ALA A 33 -5.36 4.73 -8.90
N LEU A 34 -5.01 4.97 -10.17
CA LEU A 34 -5.51 6.11 -10.95
C LEU A 34 -7.04 6.10 -11.06
N HIS A 35 -7.61 4.95 -11.39
CA HIS A 35 -9.05 4.80 -11.51
C HIS A 35 -9.80 5.07 -10.20
N LEU A 36 -9.25 4.61 -9.07
CA LEU A 36 -9.82 4.88 -7.75
C LEU A 36 -9.76 6.37 -7.38
N LEU A 37 -8.71 7.09 -7.78
CA LEU A 37 -8.62 8.54 -7.59
C LEU A 37 -9.62 9.31 -8.47
N GLU A 38 -9.87 8.86 -9.71
CA GLU A 38 -10.91 9.44 -10.58
C GLU A 38 -12.30 9.27 -9.97
N ILE A 39 -12.63 8.06 -9.49
CA ILE A 39 -13.90 7.81 -8.79
C ILE A 39 -14.04 8.71 -7.54
N ALA A 40 -12.94 8.96 -6.85
CA ALA A 40 -12.92 9.79 -5.65
C ALA A 40 -12.90 11.30 -5.92
N ASP A 41 -12.81 11.73 -7.18
CA ASP A 41 -12.58 13.13 -7.58
C ASP A 41 -11.33 13.73 -6.90
N ARG A 42 -10.24 12.96 -6.87
CA ARG A 42 -8.95 13.30 -6.23
C ARG A 42 -7.76 13.06 -7.15
N THR A 43 -7.91 13.43 -8.41
CA THR A 43 -6.85 13.31 -9.44
C THR A 43 -5.69 14.29 -9.22
N ASP A 44 -5.77 15.16 -8.21
CA ASP A 44 -4.67 15.99 -7.71
C ASP A 44 -3.57 15.18 -7.01
N ILE A 45 -3.89 13.97 -6.53
CA ILE A 45 -2.94 13.12 -5.81
C ILE A 45 -2.06 12.36 -6.82
N PRO A 46 -0.71 12.46 -6.72
CA PRO A 46 0.18 11.77 -7.63
C PRO A 46 0.16 10.25 -7.40
N VAL A 47 0.28 9.50 -8.50
CA VAL A 47 0.50 8.04 -8.48
C VAL A 47 1.89 7.75 -9.03
N ALA A 48 2.75 7.13 -8.24
CA ALA A 48 4.09 6.71 -8.65
C ALA A 48 4.14 5.19 -8.82
N GLU A 49 4.52 4.73 -10.01
CA GLU A 49 4.62 3.30 -10.31
C GLU A 49 5.87 2.69 -9.67
N GLY A 50 5.71 1.55 -9.00
CA GLY A 50 6.80 0.88 -8.30
C GLY A 50 7.47 -0.26 -9.05
N SER A 51 8.10 -1.16 -8.29
CA SER A 51 8.88 -2.25 -8.87
C SER A 51 8.02 -3.28 -9.61
N HIS A 52 8.56 -3.85 -10.69
CA HIS A 52 7.99 -5.00 -11.42
C HIS A 52 8.67 -6.33 -11.07
N VAL A 53 9.58 -6.32 -10.10
CA VAL A 53 10.35 -7.48 -9.64
C VAL A 53 10.51 -7.42 -8.13
N THR A 54 10.80 -8.56 -7.49
CA THR A 54 11.15 -8.57 -6.07
C THR A 54 12.44 -7.79 -5.81
N PHE A 55 12.71 -7.48 -4.55
CA PHE A 55 13.92 -6.80 -4.10
C PHE A 55 15.19 -7.51 -4.59
N THR A 56 15.17 -8.84 -4.65
CA THR A 56 16.24 -9.70 -5.18
C THR A 56 16.17 -9.91 -6.71
N ASN A 57 15.45 -9.06 -7.44
CA ASN A 57 15.21 -9.12 -8.89
C ASN A 57 14.47 -10.37 -9.39
N GLY A 58 13.65 -10.98 -8.53
CA GLY A 58 12.78 -12.09 -8.90
C GLY A 58 11.66 -11.65 -9.84
N LYS A 59 11.57 -12.29 -11.02
CA LYS A 59 10.54 -11.99 -12.04
C LYS A 59 9.29 -12.85 -11.92
N LYS A 60 9.38 -13.98 -11.19
CA LYS A 60 8.24 -14.85 -10.93
C LYS A 60 7.45 -14.33 -9.75
N LEU A 61 6.63 -13.31 -10.02
CA LEU A 61 5.76 -12.69 -9.02
C LEU A 61 4.60 -13.63 -8.66
N ARG A 62 4.18 -13.59 -7.41
CA ARG A 62 3.01 -14.32 -6.92
C ARG A 62 1.84 -13.37 -6.92
N ILE A 63 0.91 -13.60 -7.85
CA ILE A 63 -0.27 -12.77 -8.05
C ILE A 63 -1.50 -13.48 -7.47
N ALA A 64 -2.33 -12.75 -6.72
CA ALA A 64 -3.55 -13.26 -6.09
C ALA A 64 -4.84 -12.95 -6.88
N ASP A 65 -4.79 -13.08 -8.20
CA ASP A 65 -5.91 -12.81 -9.11
C ASP A 65 -7.15 -13.68 -8.84
N PHE A 66 -6.94 -14.91 -8.35
CA PHE A 66 -8.02 -15.81 -7.92
C PHE A 66 -8.84 -15.26 -6.74
N VAL A 67 -8.31 -14.31 -5.96
CA VAL A 67 -9.03 -13.62 -4.87
C VAL A 67 -9.60 -12.28 -5.37
N HIS A 68 -8.79 -11.51 -6.11
CA HIS A 68 -9.10 -10.11 -6.43
C HIS A 68 -9.74 -9.90 -7.80
N GLY A 69 -9.90 -10.96 -8.60
CA GLY A 69 -10.30 -10.89 -10.00
C GLY A 69 -9.12 -10.62 -10.94
N ALA A 70 -9.34 -10.84 -12.23
CA ALA A 70 -8.32 -10.65 -13.26
C ALA A 70 -7.93 -9.16 -13.42
N ASP A 71 -8.81 -8.24 -13.05
CA ASP A 71 -8.54 -6.80 -13.01
C ASP A 71 -8.04 -6.30 -11.65
N GLY A 72 -8.05 -7.14 -10.61
CA GLY A 72 -7.70 -6.76 -9.23
C GLY A 72 -8.76 -5.93 -8.49
N LEU A 73 -9.92 -5.69 -9.12
CA LEU A 73 -11.04 -4.91 -8.59
C LEU A 73 -12.38 -5.68 -8.68
N GLY A 74 -12.34 -7.01 -8.75
CA GLY A 74 -13.53 -7.86 -8.76
C GLY A 74 -14.23 -7.95 -10.12
N ASN A 75 -13.49 -7.80 -11.22
CA ASN A 75 -13.94 -7.93 -12.62
C ASN A 75 -15.10 -6.98 -12.99
N GLN A 76 -15.04 -5.76 -12.50
CA GLN A 76 -16.10 -4.75 -12.72
C GLN A 76 -16.05 -4.14 -14.13
N ASN A 77 -14.99 -4.43 -14.90
CA ASN A 77 -14.82 -3.98 -16.28
C ASN A 77 -14.89 -2.44 -16.44
N PHE A 78 -14.18 -1.73 -15.57
CA PHE A 78 -14.07 -0.29 -15.62
C PHE A 78 -13.33 0.20 -16.88
N PRO A 79 -13.69 1.38 -17.42
CA PRO A 79 -12.91 2.00 -18.48
C PRO A 79 -11.47 2.27 -18.00
N PRO A 80 -10.49 2.37 -18.92
CA PRO A 80 -9.16 2.86 -18.56
C PRO A 80 -9.25 4.27 -17.95
N PRO A 81 -8.44 4.58 -16.92
CA PRO A 81 -8.35 5.95 -16.40
C PRO A 81 -7.79 6.90 -17.47
N GLU A 82 -8.21 8.16 -17.42
CA GLU A 82 -7.67 9.26 -18.24
C GLU A 82 -6.29 9.71 -17.71
N GLY A 83 -6.10 9.62 -16.39
CA GLY A 83 -4.86 9.98 -15.71
C GLY A 83 -3.66 9.10 -16.07
N LYS A 84 -2.46 9.59 -15.73
CA LYS A 84 -1.20 8.86 -15.88
C LYS A 84 -0.40 8.91 -14.58
N PRO A 85 0.42 7.88 -14.28
CA PRO A 85 1.37 8.00 -13.19
C PRO A 85 2.38 9.12 -13.48
N ILE A 86 2.97 9.67 -12.43
CA ILE A 86 4.07 10.63 -12.57
C ILE A 86 5.32 9.93 -13.12
N ASP A 87 6.18 10.69 -13.81
CA ASP A 87 7.47 10.20 -14.33
C ASP A 87 8.52 10.12 -13.22
N MET A 88 8.23 9.30 -12.21
CA MET A 88 9.06 9.07 -11.03
C MET A 88 8.73 7.70 -10.46
N SER A 89 9.76 6.93 -10.12
CA SER A 89 9.56 5.62 -9.49
C SER A 89 8.96 5.77 -8.09
N ALA A 90 8.18 4.79 -7.63
CA ALA A 90 7.68 4.76 -6.26
C ALA A 90 8.80 4.89 -5.22
N THR A 91 9.95 4.27 -5.49
CA THR A 91 11.15 4.35 -4.64
C THR A 91 11.66 5.79 -4.52
N ASP A 92 11.78 6.49 -5.65
CA ASP A 92 12.23 7.89 -5.67
C ASP A 92 11.23 8.80 -4.99
N PHE A 93 9.94 8.58 -5.26
CA PHE A 93 8.87 9.34 -4.65
C PHE A 93 8.85 9.17 -3.13
N LEU A 94 9.00 7.94 -2.61
CA LEU A 94 9.13 7.66 -1.19
C LEU A 94 10.29 8.45 -0.55
N VAL A 95 11.48 8.37 -1.15
CA VAL A 95 12.68 9.06 -0.65
C VAL A 95 12.49 10.59 -0.69
N GLU A 96 11.95 11.11 -1.78
CA GLU A 96 11.69 12.54 -1.94
C GLU A 96 10.71 13.05 -0.87
N GLN A 97 9.58 12.36 -0.68
CA GLN A 97 8.58 12.78 0.30
C GLN A 97 9.12 12.70 1.74
N ALA A 98 9.89 11.66 2.08
CA ALA A 98 10.53 11.57 3.40
C ALA A 98 11.52 12.72 3.63
N ASN A 99 12.28 13.11 2.61
CA ASN A 99 13.25 14.20 2.69
C ASN A 99 12.60 15.59 2.73
N LEU A 100 11.47 15.79 2.04
CA LEU A 100 10.69 17.03 2.10
C LEU A 100 10.02 17.23 3.47
N TYR A 101 9.59 16.15 4.12
CA TYR A 101 8.83 16.20 5.37
C TYR A 101 9.43 15.26 6.45
N PRO A 102 10.66 15.53 6.90
CA PRO A 102 11.37 14.64 7.82
C PRO A 102 10.60 14.47 9.13
N GLY A 103 10.40 13.21 9.53
CA GLY A 103 9.68 12.77 10.71
C GLY A 103 8.16 12.91 10.63
N LYS A 104 7.59 13.35 9.49
CA LYS A 104 6.14 13.65 9.37
C LYS A 104 5.38 12.68 8.48
N VAL A 105 6.03 12.05 7.51
CA VAL A 105 5.35 11.13 6.59
C VAL A 105 5.14 9.78 7.24
N THR A 106 3.89 9.29 7.24
CA THR A 106 3.58 7.89 7.53
C THR A 106 3.36 7.13 6.23
N VAL A 107 4.13 6.05 6.01
CA VAL A 107 3.85 5.12 4.90
C VAL A 107 2.87 4.07 5.39
N VAL A 108 1.73 3.96 4.73
CA VAL A 108 0.76 2.88 4.93
C VAL A 108 0.96 1.84 3.84
N ALA A 109 1.68 0.78 4.15
CA ALA A 109 2.06 -0.28 3.22
C ALA A 109 1.00 -1.39 3.19
N LEU A 110 0.30 -1.53 2.06
CA LEU A 110 -0.84 -2.43 1.86
C LEU A 110 -0.54 -3.60 0.93
N GLY A 111 0.66 -3.62 0.32
CA GLY A 111 1.20 -4.70 -0.51
C GLY A 111 2.58 -5.15 -0.05
N PRO A 112 3.28 -5.99 -0.85
CA PRO A 112 4.68 -6.34 -0.66
C PRO A 112 5.59 -5.12 -0.43
N LEU A 113 6.58 -5.28 0.44
CA LEU A 113 7.37 -4.16 0.97
C LEU A 113 8.54 -3.73 0.08
N THR A 114 8.56 -4.17 -1.17
CA THR A 114 9.67 -3.99 -2.12
C THR A 114 10.02 -2.53 -2.35
N ASN A 115 9.04 -1.66 -2.59
CA ASN A 115 9.30 -0.22 -2.80
C ASN A 115 9.99 0.42 -1.59
N ILE A 116 9.57 0.04 -0.37
CA ILE A 116 10.11 0.57 0.88
C ILE A 116 11.52 0.03 1.13
N ALA A 117 11.76 -1.26 0.91
CA ALA A 117 13.10 -1.85 1.01
C ALA A 117 14.08 -1.22 0.00
N LEU A 118 13.62 -0.95 -1.24
CA LEU A 118 14.40 -0.22 -2.23
C LEU A 118 14.67 1.23 -1.80
N ALA A 119 13.71 1.90 -1.16
CA ALA A 119 13.91 3.27 -0.63
C ALA A 119 14.97 3.28 0.49
N ILE A 120 14.91 2.32 1.41
CA ILE A 120 15.92 2.11 2.47
C ILE A 120 17.31 1.83 1.86
N GLN A 121 17.39 0.99 0.84
CA GLN A 121 18.65 0.68 0.15
C GLN A 121 19.21 1.90 -0.59
N LYS A 122 18.33 2.69 -1.22
CA LYS A 122 18.72 3.85 -2.02
C LYS A 122 19.19 5.02 -1.16
N ASP A 123 18.47 5.32 -0.08
CA ASP A 123 18.80 6.39 0.85
C ASP A 123 18.72 5.88 2.29
N PRO A 124 19.86 5.55 2.93
CA PRO A 124 19.86 5.11 4.33
C PRO A 124 19.31 6.14 5.33
N SER A 125 19.24 7.43 4.95
CA SER A 125 18.61 8.45 5.78
C SER A 125 17.07 8.35 5.77
N PHE A 126 16.48 7.66 4.78
CA PHE A 126 15.05 7.40 4.69
C PHE A 126 14.47 6.83 5.99
N VAL A 127 15.17 5.89 6.64
CA VAL A 127 14.77 5.28 7.91
C VAL A 127 14.59 6.32 9.02
N LYS A 128 15.41 7.38 9.03
CA LYS A 128 15.33 8.46 10.03
C LYS A 128 14.35 9.55 9.64
N ASN A 129 14.17 9.76 8.33
CA ASN A 129 13.34 10.83 7.79
C ASN A 129 11.88 10.41 7.64
N ILE A 130 11.60 9.12 7.55
CA ILE A 130 10.22 8.63 7.61
C ILE A 130 9.71 8.71 9.05
N GLY A 131 8.47 9.18 9.23
CA GLY A 131 7.86 9.28 10.55
C GLY A 131 7.47 7.91 11.11
N GLN A 132 6.73 7.12 10.32
CA GLN A 132 6.31 5.77 10.70
C GLN A 132 6.00 4.93 9.46
N ILE A 133 6.21 3.62 9.53
CA ILE A 133 5.76 2.65 8.54
C ILE A 133 4.67 1.78 9.19
N VAL A 134 3.42 1.97 8.76
CA VAL A 134 2.29 1.13 9.14
C VAL A 134 2.07 0.12 8.03
N LEU A 135 2.30 -1.17 8.28
CA LEU A 135 2.17 -2.21 7.27
C LEU A 135 1.02 -3.16 7.56
N LEU A 136 0.29 -3.54 6.52
CA LEU A 136 -0.64 -4.66 6.50
C LEU A 136 0.13 -5.90 6.07
N GLY A 137 0.45 -6.78 7.01
CA GLY A 137 1.19 -7.99 6.70
C GLY A 137 1.65 -8.76 7.92
N GLY A 138 1.92 -10.04 7.70
CA GLY A 138 2.40 -10.96 8.72
C GLY A 138 1.30 -11.71 9.46
N ALA A 139 1.70 -12.79 10.14
CA ALA A 139 0.84 -13.65 10.94
C ALA A 139 1.52 -13.90 12.29
N PHE A 140 1.08 -13.21 13.34
CA PHE A 140 1.68 -13.29 14.66
C PHE A 140 0.88 -14.22 15.56
N ALA A 141 1.49 -15.33 15.98
CA ALA A 141 0.87 -16.38 16.80
C ALA A 141 -0.41 -17.00 16.19
N VAL A 142 -0.55 -16.94 14.86
CA VAL A 142 -1.65 -17.51 14.08
C VAL A 142 -1.13 -18.06 12.76
N ASN A 143 -1.94 -18.83 12.04
CA ASN A 143 -1.57 -19.31 10.70
C ASN A 143 -1.63 -18.18 9.66
N GLY A 144 -0.77 -18.31 8.63
CA GLY A 144 -0.81 -17.47 7.42
C GLY A 144 -1.98 -17.80 6.48
N ASN A 145 -2.15 -17.00 5.43
CA ASN A 145 -3.19 -17.16 4.40
C ASN A 145 -2.68 -17.72 3.06
N VAL A 146 -1.36 -17.70 2.81
CA VAL A 146 -0.77 -18.34 1.62
C VAL A 146 -0.41 -19.79 1.93
N ASN A 147 0.21 -20.01 3.09
CA ASN A 147 0.49 -21.30 3.67
C ASN A 147 0.45 -21.15 5.20
N PRO A 148 0.54 -22.23 5.99
CA PRO A 148 0.42 -22.14 7.44
C PRO A 148 1.38 -21.15 8.11
N ALA A 149 2.53 -20.85 7.50
CA ALA A 149 3.59 -20.00 8.05
C ALA A 149 3.64 -18.58 7.48
N ALA A 150 2.92 -18.27 6.40
CA ALA A 150 3.14 -17.03 5.66
C ALA A 150 1.86 -16.29 5.24
N GLU A 151 1.88 -14.98 5.46
CA GLU A 151 0.90 -14.02 4.97
C GLU A 151 1.31 -13.49 3.59
N ALA A 152 0.33 -13.19 2.73
CA ALA A 152 0.50 -12.85 1.32
C ALA A 152 1.49 -11.72 1.03
N ASN A 153 1.39 -10.57 1.70
CA ASN A 153 2.27 -9.44 1.45
C ASN A 153 3.72 -9.75 1.84
N ILE A 154 3.93 -10.37 3.00
CA ILE A 154 5.26 -10.79 3.44
C ILE A 154 5.82 -11.91 2.54
N PHE A 155 4.98 -12.84 2.11
CA PHE A 155 5.37 -13.92 1.18
C PHE A 155 5.66 -13.42 -0.24
N GLY A 156 5.08 -12.28 -0.63
CA GLY A 156 5.28 -11.65 -1.93
C GLY A 156 6.71 -11.12 -2.13
N ASP A 157 7.37 -10.71 -1.04
CA ASP A 157 8.78 -10.32 -1.04
C ASP A 157 9.39 -10.45 0.38
N PRO A 158 9.80 -11.67 0.79
CA PRO A 158 10.30 -11.90 2.14
C PRO A 158 11.65 -11.20 2.38
N ASP A 159 12.48 -11.03 1.36
CA ASP A 159 13.76 -10.31 1.45
C ASP A 159 13.51 -8.82 1.75
N ALA A 160 12.56 -8.20 1.05
CA ALA A 160 12.16 -6.83 1.34
C ALA A 160 11.56 -6.69 2.74
N ALA A 161 10.76 -7.66 3.18
CA ALA A 161 10.16 -7.64 4.50
C ALA A 161 11.22 -7.72 5.61
N ASP A 162 12.21 -8.60 5.47
CA ASP A 162 13.31 -8.70 6.43
C ASP A 162 14.07 -7.38 6.57
N ILE A 163 14.38 -6.72 5.44
CA ILE A 163 15.02 -5.39 5.44
C ILE A 163 14.18 -4.36 6.20
N VAL A 164 12.87 -4.32 5.94
CA VAL A 164 11.99 -3.33 6.57
C VAL A 164 11.87 -3.59 8.08
N PHE A 165 11.65 -4.83 8.50
CA PHE A 165 11.54 -5.20 9.91
C PHE A 165 12.86 -5.00 10.68
N THR A 166 14.00 -5.13 10.02
CA THR A 166 15.33 -4.97 10.65
C THR A 166 15.95 -3.59 10.44
N SER A 167 15.27 -2.68 9.72
CA SER A 167 15.80 -1.36 9.32
C SER A 167 16.07 -0.40 10.49
N GLY A 168 15.39 -0.59 11.62
CA GLY A 168 15.37 0.36 12.74
C GLY A 168 14.38 1.52 12.56
N ALA A 169 13.53 1.50 11.54
CA ALA A 169 12.40 2.42 11.41
C ALA A 169 11.34 2.15 12.49
N ASP A 170 10.49 3.15 12.79
CA ASP A 170 9.27 2.93 13.58
C ASP A 170 8.25 2.15 12.73
N VAL A 171 8.17 0.82 12.95
CA VAL A 171 7.32 -0.09 12.20
C VAL A 171 6.16 -0.58 13.06
N LEU A 172 4.93 -0.34 12.59
CA LEU A 172 3.72 -0.90 13.16
C LEU A 172 3.13 -1.93 12.18
N ALA A 173 3.17 -3.21 12.58
CA ALA A 173 2.63 -4.30 11.78
C ALA A 173 1.19 -4.65 12.20
N VAL A 174 0.29 -4.62 11.23
CA VAL A 174 -1.10 -5.08 11.35
C VAL A 174 -1.23 -6.42 10.64
N GLY A 175 -1.05 -7.50 11.39
CA GLY A 175 -1.10 -8.87 10.87
C GLY A 175 -2.50 -9.48 10.83
N ILE A 176 -2.57 -10.69 10.27
CA ILE A 176 -3.78 -11.53 10.17
C ILE A 176 -4.46 -11.75 11.53
N ASN A 177 -3.68 -11.85 12.61
CA ASN A 177 -4.20 -11.98 13.96
C ASN A 177 -5.13 -10.83 14.37
N VAL A 178 -5.01 -9.66 13.74
CA VAL A 178 -5.93 -8.52 13.92
C VAL A 178 -6.96 -8.47 12.79
N THR A 179 -6.52 -8.54 11.52
CA THR A 179 -7.42 -8.25 10.39
C THR A 179 -8.53 -9.28 10.22
N HIS A 180 -8.33 -10.54 10.60
CA HIS A 180 -9.36 -11.57 10.54
C HIS A 180 -10.45 -11.42 11.63
N GLN A 181 -10.28 -10.49 12.58
CA GLN A 181 -11.33 -10.16 13.56
C GLN A 181 -12.33 -9.13 13.01
N VAL A 182 -11.98 -8.40 11.95
CA VAL A 182 -12.80 -7.31 11.39
C VAL A 182 -13.42 -7.76 10.08
N ILE A 183 -14.63 -8.33 10.17
CA ILE A 183 -15.35 -8.91 9.02
C ILE A 183 -16.53 -8.03 8.64
N LEU A 184 -16.54 -7.55 7.40
CA LEU A 184 -17.71 -6.91 6.81
C LEU A 184 -18.60 -7.95 6.15
N THR A 185 -19.81 -8.11 6.67
CA THR A 185 -20.86 -8.98 6.10
C THR A 185 -21.83 -8.19 5.23
N GLY A 186 -22.72 -8.90 4.52
CA GLY A 186 -23.76 -8.31 3.66
C GLY A 186 -24.58 -7.18 4.30
N THR A 187 -24.83 -7.27 5.61
CA THR A 187 -25.60 -6.26 6.36
C THR A 187 -24.88 -4.93 6.50
N HIS A 188 -23.55 -4.90 6.37
CA HIS A 188 -22.76 -3.68 6.50
C HIS A 188 -22.77 -2.84 5.21
N PHE A 189 -22.98 -3.46 4.05
CA PHE A 189 -22.95 -2.73 2.77
C PHE A 189 -24.02 -1.66 2.65
N GLY A 190 -25.16 -1.83 3.33
CA GLY A 190 -26.22 -0.82 3.38
C GLY A 190 -25.88 0.45 4.16
N TYR A 191 -24.79 0.46 4.94
CA TYR A 191 -24.41 1.57 5.83
C TYR A 191 -23.29 2.48 5.30
N PHE A 192 -22.77 2.26 4.10
CA PHE A 192 -21.63 3.03 3.53
C PHE A 192 -21.91 4.51 3.23
N SER A 193 -23.00 5.09 3.73
CA SER A 193 -23.45 6.45 3.40
C SER A 193 -22.89 7.57 4.29
N ILE A 194 -22.34 7.31 5.50
CA ILE A 194 -22.02 8.42 6.42
C ILE A 194 -20.87 8.05 7.35
N PHE A 195 -19.74 8.77 7.32
CA PHE A 195 -18.87 9.05 8.49
C PHE A 195 -17.81 10.12 8.16
N VAL A 196 -17.81 11.25 8.89
CA VAL A 196 -16.65 12.17 9.06
C VAL A 196 -16.79 12.93 10.40
N ASN A 197 -15.81 12.89 11.31
CA ASN A 197 -15.55 14.01 12.24
C ASN A 197 -14.16 13.98 12.95
N LEU A 198 -13.46 15.13 12.82
CA LEU A 198 -12.45 15.82 13.67
C LEU A 198 -11.36 15.05 14.45
N LEU A 199 -10.07 15.17 14.01
CA LEU A 199 -8.87 15.57 14.78
C LEU A 199 -7.60 15.55 13.88
N LEU A 200 -6.43 15.91 14.45
CA LEU A 200 -5.14 16.25 13.82
C LEU A 200 -4.75 15.45 12.55
N ALA A 201 -4.47 16.16 11.44
CA ALA A 201 -4.08 15.57 10.17
C ALA A 201 -2.70 14.89 10.20
N ARG A 202 -2.64 13.62 9.80
CA ARG A 202 -1.41 12.87 9.50
C ARG A 202 -1.15 12.88 8.00
N ILE A 203 0.09 13.13 7.60
CA ILE A 203 0.51 13.03 6.19
C ILE A 203 0.74 11.55 5.88
N ILE A 204 -0.05 10.97 4.97
CA ILE A 204 -0.01 9.56 4.62
C ILE A 204 0.33 9.35 3.15
N LEU A 205 1.23 8.39 2.92
CA LEU A 205 1.49 7.80 1.63
C LEU A 205 0.98 6.35 1.62
N LEU A 206 0.13 5.97 0.66
CA LEU A 206 -0.36 4.60 0.55
C LEU A 206 0.47 3.82 -0.48
N SER A 207 1.05 2.69 -0.07
CA SER A 207 1.74 1.76 -0.97
C SER A 207 0.87 0.54 -1.22
N ILE A 208 0.21 0.48 -2.38
CA ILE A 208 -0.86 -0.49 -2.70
C ILE A 208 -0.52 -1.48 -3.81
#